data_AF-A0A8S3HCA3-F1
#
_entry.id   AF-A0A8S3HCA3-F1
#
_cell.length_a   1.000
_cell.length_b   1.000
_cell.length_c   1.000
_cell.angle_alpha   90.00
_cell.angle_beta   90.00
_cell.angle_gamma   90.00
#
_symmetry.space_group_name_H-M   'P 1'
#
loop_
_entity.id
_entity.type
_entity.pdbx_description
1 polymer ?
#
loop_
_entity_poly.entity_id
_entity_poly.type
_entity_poly.pdbx_seq_one_letter_code
_entity_poly.pdbx_strand_id
1 'polypeptide(L)' 'MPNGEDVRLKVDHVKSKKVEGTLYMMSERMAWMPKHKDVFTLSFDYCDIK' A
#
# COMPACT_ATOMS: atom_id res chain seq x y z
N MET A 1 13.63 18.74 1.45
CA MET A 1 12.38 18.08 1.83
C MET A 1 12.36 16.72 1.18
N PRO A 2 12.19 15.60 1.89
CA PRO A 2 11.99 14.32 1.23
C PRO A 2 10.66 14.42 0.49
N ASN A 3 10.70 14.35 -0.83
CA ASN A 3 9.53 14.50 -1.70
C ASN A 3 8.78 13.17 -1.90
N GLY A 4 8.96 12.23 -0.97
CA GLY A 4 8.49 10.85 -1.04
C GLY A 4 7.88 10.42 0.28
N GLU A 5 6.84 9.60 0.18
CA GLU A 5 6.14 9.05 1.34
C GLU A 5 7.06 8.15 2.16
N ASP A 6 6.98 8.26 3.48
CA ASP A 6 7.77 7.45 4.41
C ASP A 6 7.09 6.09 4.64
N VAL A 7 7.63 5.05 3.99
CA VAL A 7 7.17 3.65 4.11
C VAL A 7 7.70 3.06 5.41
N ARG A 8 6.77 2.72 6.32
CA ARG A 8 7.08 2.13 7.64
C ARG A 8 7.18 0.61 7.59
N LEU A 9 6.29 -0.02 6.82
CA LEU A 9 6.22 -1.48 6.72
C LEU A 9 5.84 -1.91 5.31
N LYS A 10 6.48 -2.98 4.85
CA LYS A 10 6.17 -3.68 3.61
C LYS A 10 5.79 -5.13 3.95
N VAL A 11 4.62 -5.55 3.51
CA VAL A 11 4.14 -6.93 3.67
C VAL A 11 3.96 -7.54 2.29
N ASP A 12 4.81 -8.50 1.96
CA ASP A 12 4.76 -9.23 0.70
C ASP A 12 3.72 -10.36 0.73
N HIS A 13 3.32 -10.85 -0.45
CA HIS A 13 2.35 -11.94 -0.64
C HIS A 13 0.94 -11.69 -0.07
N VAL A 14 0.50 -10.43 -0.02
CA VAL A 14 -0.85 -10.04 0.40
C VAL A 14 -1.82 -10.16 -0.78
N LYS A 15 -2.86 -11.00 -0.63
CA LYS A 15 -3.89 -11.17 -1.66
C LYS A 15 -5.05 -10.19 -1.47
N SER A 16 -5.43 -9.50 -2.53
CA SER A 16 -6.66 -8.69 -2.62
C SER A 16 -7.48 -9.10 -3.83
N LYS A 17 -8.77 -9.43 -3.64
CA LYS A 17 -9.69 -9.87 -4.72
C LYS A 17 -9.08 -10.89 -5.69
N LYS A 18 -8.42 -11.93 -5.15
CA LYS A 18 -7.72 -13.02 -5.87
C LYS A 18 -6.40 -12.66 -6.56
N VAL A 19 -5.95 -11.40 -6.46
CA VAL A 19 -4.68 -10.95 -7.02
C VAL A 19 -3.63 -10.88 -5.91
N GLU A 20 -2.45 -11.41 -6.15
CA GLU A 20 -1.30 -11.32 -5.23
C GLU A 20 -0.59 -9.97 -5.40
N GLY A 21 -0.13 -9.41 -4.29
CA GLY A 21 0.57 -8.14 -4.29
C GLY A 21 1.30 -7.89 -2.98
N THR A 22 1.72 -6.64 -2.81
CA THR A 22 2.41 -6.15 -1.63
C THR A 22 1.58 -5.05 -0.99
N LEU A 23 1.39 -5.13 0.31
CA LEU A 23 0.81 -4.06 1.12
C LEU A 23 1.92 -3.19 1.69
N TYR A 24 1.77 -1.88 1.51
CA TYR A 24 2.66 -0.85 2.01
C TYR A 24 1.90 -0.05 3.07
N MET A 25 2.50 0.06 4.25
CA MET A 25 1.99 0.92 5.32
C MET A 25 2.95 2.10 5.43
N MET A 26 2.41 3.29 5.27
CA MET A 26 3.15 4.55 5.30
C MET A 26 2.75 5.32 6.56
N SER A 27 3.21 6.56 6.70
CA SER A 27 2.88 7.36 7.88
C SER A 27 1.41 7.82 7.93
N GLU A 28 0.79 8.12 6.78
CA GLU A 28 -0.57 8.71 6.72
C GLU A 28 -1.62 7.78 6.09
N ARG A 29 -1.16 6.78 5.32
CA ARG A 29 -2.03 5.89 4.56
C ARG A 29 -1.44 4.50 4.39
N MET A 30 -2.28 3.56 4.02
CA MET A 30 -1.86 2.26 3.51
C MET A 30 -2.20 2.13 2.03
N ALA A 31 -1.33 1.48 1.27
CA ALA A 31 -1.54 1.25 -0.15
C ALA A 31 -1.18 -0.18 -0.54
N TRP A 32 -1.94 -0.77 -1.46
CA TRP A 32 -1.69 -2.12 -1.98
C TRP A 32 -1.40 -2.07 -3.47
N MET A 33 -0.29 -2.73 -3.83
CA MET A 33 0.22 -2.82 -5.19
C MET A 33 0.17 -4.28 -5.68
N PRO A 34 -0.50 -4.58 -6.81
CA PRO A 34 -0.46 -5.89 -7.41
C PRO A 34 0.95 -6.26 -7.87
N LYS A 35 1.33 -7.54 -7.76
CA LYS A 35 2.68 -8.03 -8.15
C LYS A 35 3.07 -7.74 -9.61
N HIS A 36 2.09 -7.57 -10.49
CA HIS A 36 2.29 -7.36 -11.93
C HIS A 36 2.13 -5.89 -12.35
N LYS A 37 2.00 -4.96 -11.40
CA LYS A 37 1.83 -3.52 -11.67
C LYS A 37 2.78 -2.72 -10.78
N ASP A 38 3.22 -1.58 -11.29
CA ASP A 38 4.08 -0.65 -10.56
C ASP A 38 3.30 0.56 -10.02
N VAL A 39 1.99 0.38 -9.84
CA VAL A 39 1.08 1.42 -9.35
C VAL A 39 0.20 0.86 -8.25
N PHE A 40 -0.04 1.68 -7.21
CA PHE A 40 -1.02 1.35 -6.18
C PHE A 40 -2.41 1.29 -6.80
N THR A 41 -3.09 0.16 -6.60
CA THR A 41 -4.48 0.00 -7.05
C THR A 41 -5.49 0.22 -5.93
N LEU A 42 -5.02 0.16 -4.69
CA LEU A 42 -5.77 0.53 -3.50
C LEU A 42 -4.88 1.46 -2.67
N SER A 43 -5.46 2.55 -2.18
CA SER A 43 -4.81 3.49 -1.27
C SER A 43 -5.89 4.04 -0.36
N PHE A 44 -5.66 3.97 0.95
CA PHE A 44 -6.61 4.38 1.97
C PHE A 44 -5.88 5.16 3.06
N ASP A 45 -6.31 6.40 3.27
CA ASP A 45 -5.82 7.22 4.38
C ASP A 45 -6.34 6.63 5.69
N TYR A 46 -5.51 6.64 6.73
CA TYR A 46 -5.91 6.03 8.01
C TYR A 46 -7.15 6.70 8.63
N CYS A 47 -7.35 8.00 8.36
CA CYS A 47 -8.51 8.76 8.84
C CYS A 47 -9.85 8.25 8.28
N ASP A 48 -9.85 7.60 7.12
CA ASP A 48 -11.07 7.12 6.45
C ASP A 48 -11.44 5.68 6.88
N ILE A 49 -10.55 4.98 7.58
CA ILE A 49 -10.74 3.62 8.05
C ILE A 49 -11.30 3.67 9.48
N LYS A 50 -12.50 3.13 9.69
CA LYS A 50 -13.14 3.02 11.01
C LYS A 50 -12.44 2.06 11.96
#